data_AF-A0A4R8H0L7-F1
#
_entry.id   AF-A0A4R8H0L7-F1
#
_cell.length_a   1.000
_cell.length_b   1.000
_cell.length_c   1.000
_cell.angle_alpha   90.00
_cell.angle_beta   90.00
_cell.angle_gamma   90.00
#
_symmetry.space_group_name_H-M   'P 1'
#
loop_
_entity.id
_entity.type
_entity.pdbx_description
1 polymer ?
#
loop_
_entity_poly.entity_id
_entity_poly.type
_entity_poly.pdbx_seq_one_letter_code
_entity_poly.pdbx_strand_id
1 'polypeptide(L)' 'MNLIAGLAILYVSYYTMMYARMIWKKENNKLGAFFVILLAFVIVGIPLWEILR' A
#
# COMPACT_ATOMS: atom_id res chain seq x y z
N MET A 1 -20.74 -2.16 6.45
CA MET A 1 -19.42 -1.59 6.82
C MET A 1 -18.24 -2.16 6.01
N ASN A 2 -18.37 -3.32 5.35
CA ASN A 2 -17.22 -4.01 4.73
C ASN A 2 -16.80 -3.46 3.36
N LEU A 3 -17.71 -2.89 2.57
CA LEU A 3 -17.41 -2.46 1.20
C LEU A 3 -16.67 -1.11 1.14
N ILE A 4 -17.06 -0.17 2.00
CA ILE A 4 -16.40 1.14 2.14
C ILE A 4 -14.97 0.97 2.69
N ALA A 5 -14.80 0.09 3.69
CA ALA A 5 -13.48 -0.24 4.23
C ALA A 5 -12.58 -0.90 3.17
N GLY A 6 -13.11 -1.87 2.41
CA GLY A 6 -12.39 -2.51 1.31
C GLY A 6 -11.97 -1.52 0.22
N LEU A 7 -12.86 -0.60 -0.18
CA LEU A 7 -12.53 0.46 -1.13
C LEU A 7 -11.48 1.42 -0.59
N ALA A 8 -11.54 1.79 0.70
CA ALA A 8 -10.53 2.63 1.33
C ALA A 8 -9.15 1.96 1.35
N ILE A 9 -9.08 0.66 1.64
CA ILE A 9 -7.84 -0.11 1.62
C ILE A 9 -7.25 -0.15 0.20
N LEU A 10 -8.08 -0.45 -0.81
CA LEU A 10 -7.64 -0.45 -2.21
C LEU A 10 -7.14 0.93 -2.65
N TYR A 11 -7.85 1.99 -2.27
CA TYR A 11 -7.47 3.37 -2.55
C TYR A 11 -6.11 3.73 -1.93
N VAL A 12 -5.93 3.48 -0.63
CA VAL A 12 -4.66 3.76 0.06
C VAL A 12 -3.52 2.96 -0.55
N SER A 13 -3.76 1.70 -0.89
CA SER A 13 -2.75 0.82 -1.48
C SER A 13 -2.29 1.30 -2.86
N TYR A 14 -3.24 1.75 -3.69
CA TYR A 14 -2.94 2.34 -4.99
C TYR A 14 -2.04 3.58 -4.86
N TYR A 15 -2.40 4.53 -3.98
CA TYR A 15 -1.59 5.73 -3.78
C TYR A 15 -0.23 5.44 -3.17
N THR A 16 -0.14 4.44 -2.28
CA THR A 16 1.13 4.01 -1.68
C THR A 16 2.07 3.42 -2.75
N MET A 17 1.56 2.60 -3.67
CA MET A 17 2.34 2.09 -4.81
C MET A 17 2.74 3.21 -5.79
N MET A 18 1.86 4.16 -6.06
CA MET A 18 2.17 5.31 -6.91
C MET A 18 3.30 6.16 -6.30
N TYR A 19 3.26 6.34 -4.97
CA TYR A 19 4.29 7.04 -4.22
C TYR A 19 5.62 6.28 -4.23
N ALA A 20 5.62 4.96 -4.02
CA ALA A 20 6.83 4.14 -4.15
C ALA A 20 7.47 4.26 -5.53
N ARG A 21 6.66 4.25 -6.60
CA ARG A 21 7.13 4.46 -7.97
C ARG A 21 7.70 5.86 -8.18
N MET A 22 7.13 6.87 -7.53
CA MET A 22 7.63 8.25 -7.58
C MET A 22 9.01 8.34 -6.92
N ILE A 23 9.17 7.80 -5.71
CA ILE A 23 10.45 7.76 -5.00
C ILE A 23 11.50 7.02 -5.82
N TRP A 24 11.13 5.87 -6.39
CA TRP A 24 12.04 5.07 -7.21
C TRP A 24 12.53 5.85 -8.44
N LYS A 25 11.63 6.50 -9.19
CA LYS A 25 11.95 7.10 -10.49
C LYS A 25 12.41 8.55 -10.41
N LYS A 26 11.85 9.36 -9.52
CA LYS A 26 12.19 10.78 -9.40
C LYS A 26 13.34 11.02 -8.44
N GLU A 27 13.31 10.38 -7.29
CA GLU A 27 14.32 10.58 -6.24
C GLU A 27 15.47 9.58 -6.35
N ASN A 28 15.35 8.58 -7.23
CA ASN A 28 16.32 7.49 -7.41
C ASN A 28 16.61 6.70 -6.12
N ASN A 29 15.73 6.82 -5.12
CA ASN A 29 15.87 6.23 -3.80
C ASN A 29 15.22 4.85 -3.76
N LYS A 30 15.95 3.85 -4.24
CA LYS A 30 15.47 2.46 -4.34
C LYS A 30 15.16 1.83 -2.98
N LEU A 31 15.92 2.20 -1.93
CA LEU A 31 15.72 1.74 -0.56
C LEU A 31 14.41 2.29 0.02
N GLY A 32 14.16 3.59 -0.13
CA GLY A 32 12.90 4.22 0.28
C GLY A 32 11.69 3.61 -0.44
N ALA A 33 11.80 3.40 -1.75
CA ALA A 33 10.76 2.77 -2.53
C ALA A 33 10.47 1.31 -2.08
N PHE A 34 11.50 0.54 -1.72
CA PHE A 34 11.35 -0.81 -1.17
C PHE A 34 10.57 -0.81 0.15
N PHE A 35 10.92 0.07 1.09
CA PHE A 35 10.18 0.18 2.36
C PHE A 35 8.73 0.61 2.17
N VAL A 36 8.45 1.51 1.21
CA VAL A 36 7.08 1.95 0.91
C VAL A 36 6.26 0.82 0.28
N ILE A 37 6.86 -0.01 -0.58
CA ILE A 37 6.20 -1.21 -1.12
C ILE A 37 5.89 -2.20 0.01
N LEU A 38 6.82 -2.41 0.94
CA LEU A 38 6.62 -3.28 2.09
C LEU A 38 5.47 -2.78 2.98
N LEU A 39 5.40 -1.47 3.20
CA LEU A 39 4.28 -0.82 3.91
C LEU A 39 2.94 -1.04 3.19
N ALA A 40 2.91 -0.94 1.86
CA ALA A 40 1.69 -1.21 1.07
C ALA A 40 1.17 -2.63 1.29
N PHE A 41 2.05 -3.64 1.35
CA PHE A 41 1.66 -5.02 1.65
C PHE A 41 1.08 -5.17 3.05
N VAL A 42 1.61 -4.47 4.05
CA VAL A 42 1.08 -4.50 5.43
C VAL A 42 -0.30 -3.86 5.51
N ILE A 43 -0.50 -2.71 4.85
CA ILE A 43 -1.79 -1.99 4.82
C ILE A 43 -2.89 -2.83 4.15
N VAL A 44 -2.54 -3.68 3.18
CA VAL A 44 -3.48 -4.62 2.55
C VAL A 44 -3.64 -5.90 3.37
N GLY A 45 -2.53 -6.45 3.85
CA GLY A 45 -2.47 -7.77 4.47
C GLY A 45 -3.21 -7.84 5.80
N ILE A 46 -3.06 -6.83 6.66
CA ILE A 46 -3.75 -6.79 7.97
C ILE A 46 -5.28 -6.83 7.81
N PRO A 47 -5.92 -5.93 7.03
CA PRO A 47 -7.36 -5.95 6.91
C PRO A 47 -7.87 -7.15 6.10
N LEU A 48 -7.10 -7.70 5.14
CA LEU A 48 -7.48 -8.96 4.51
C LEU A 48 -7.50 -10.11 5.50
N TRP A 49 -6.53 -10.17 6.42
CA TRP A 49 -6.48 -11.17 7.48
C TRP A 49 -7.68 -11.06 8.43
N GLU A 50 -8.04 -9.84 8.83
CA GLU A 50 -9.23 -9.59 9.65
C GLU A 50 -10.54 -9.91 8.91
N ILE A 51 -10.60 -9.81 7.58
CA ILE A 51 -11.78 -10.20 6.78
C ILE A 51 -11.89 -11.73 6.61
N LEU A 52 -10.75 -12.44 6.56
CA LEU A 52 -10.69 -13.89 6.35
C LEU A 52 -10.87 -14.71 7.63
N ARG A 53 -10.68 -14.10 8.81
CA ARG A 53 -10.85 -14.72 10.13
C ARG A 53 -12.31 -14.68 10.59
#